data_AF-A0A9Q0TDF0-F1
#
_entry.id   AF-A0A9Q0TDF0-F1
#
_cell.length_a   1.000
_cell.length_b   1.000
_cell.length_c   1.000
_cell.angle_alpha   90.00
_cell.angle_beta   90.00
_cell.angle_gamma   90.00
#
_symmetry.space_group_name_H-M   'P 1'
#
loop_
_entity.id
_entity.type
_entity.pdbx_description
1 polymer ?
#
loop_
_entity_poly.entity_id
_entity_poly.type
_entity_poly.pdbx_seq_one_letter_code
_entity_poly.pdbx_strand_id
1 'polypeptide(L)'
;MGSEAEIVRKPRFLCLHGFRTSGEILKTQVHKWPESVLQKLDLVYLDAPFPSQGKSDVEGIFDPPYYEWFQFNKEFVEYTNFDECLAYIEDFMIKNGPFDGLLGFSQGAILSAGLPGLQATGVALTKVPKIKFLIIIGGAMFKSPSVAEKAYDSPD
;
A
#
# COMPACT_ATOMS: atom_id res chain seq x y z
N MET A 1 -37.49 -10.57 -21.44
CA MET A 1 -36.28 -9.71 -21.53
C MET A 1 -35.39 -10.13 -20.38
N GLY A 2 -34.34 -10.90 -20.65
CA GLY A 2 -33.40 -11.34 -19.61
C GLY A 2 -32.64 -10.13 -19.09
N SER A 3 -32.64 -9.92 -17.78
CA SER A 3 -31.72 -8.99 -17.13
C SER A 3 -30.30 -9.45 -17.45
N GLU A 4 -29.56 -8.66 -18.21
CA GLU A 4 -28.10 -8.79 -18.26
C GLU A 4 -27.62 -8.69 -16.82
N ALA A 5 -27.16 -9.81 -16.27
CA ALA A 5 -26.51 -9.78 -14.97
C ALA A 5 -25.29 -8.87 -15.13
N GLU A 6 -25.30 -7.71 -14.48
CA GLU A 6 -24.11 -6.88 -14.37
C GLU A 6 -22.97 -7.77 -13.90
N ILE A 7 -21.95 -7.94 -14.73
CA ILE A 7 -20.74 -8.64 -14.35
C ILE A 7 -20.07 -7.76 -13.30
N VAL A 8 -20.36 -8.01 -12.02
CA VAL A 8 -19.73 -7.32 -10.91
C VAL A 8 -18.25 -7.68 -10.92
N ARG A 9 -17.41 -6.76 -11.39
CA ARG A 9 -15.95 -6.95 -11.37
C ARG A 9 -15.46 -7.07 -9.92
N LYS A 10 -14.45 -7.91 -9.71
CA LYS A 10 -13.81 -8.06 -8.40
C LYS A 10 -13.20 -6.71 -7.97
N PRO A 11 -13.28 -6.33 -6.67
CA PRO A 11 -12.54 -5.18 -6.17
C PRO A 11 -11.05 -5.39 -6.40
N ARG A 12 -10.39 -4.38 -7.00
CA ARG A 12 -8.97 -4.44 -7.35
C ARG A 12 -8.14 -3.68 -6.33
N PHE A 13 -7.14 -4.36 -5.76
CA PHE A 13 -6.26 -3.84 -4.73
C PHE A 13 -4.83 -3.72 -5.22
N LEU A 14 -4.23 -2.54 -4.98
CA LEU A 14 -2.79 -2.40 -5.01
C LEU A 14 -2.23 -2.89 -3.68
N CYS A 15 -1.34 -3.88 -3.73
CA CYS A 15 -0.78 -4.56 -2.57
C CYS A 15 0.61 -4.01 -2.25
N LEU A 16 0.77 -3.44 -1.06
CA LEU A 16 1.97 -2.77 -0.57
C LEU A 16 2.65 -3.64 0.51
N HIS A 17 3.88 -4.10 0.22
CA HIS A 17 4.64 -4.98 1.10
C HIS A 17 5.22 -4.28 2.34
N GLY A 18 5.75 -5.07 3.28
CA GLY A 18 6.36 -4.58 4.52
C GLY A 18 7.76 -4.00 4.34
N PHE A 19 8.30 -3.40 5.40
CA PHE A 19 9.66 -2.84 5.41
C PHE A 19 10.67 -3.95 5.11
N ARG A 20 11.58 -3.69 4.15
CA ARG A 20 12.64 -4.62 3.74
C ARG A 20 12.11 -5.98 3.27
N THR A 21 11.01 -5.98 2.54
CA THR A 21 10.50 -7.18 1.84
C THR A 21 10.23 -6.86 0.37
N SER A 22 9.40 -7.62 -0.32
CA SER A 22 9.04 -7.39 -1.73
C SER A 22 7.58 -7.74 -1.98
N GLY A 23 7.07 -7.32 -3.13
CA GLY A 23 5.77 -7.68 -3.64
C GLY A 23 5.59 -9.20 -3.77
N GLU A 24 6.61 -9.93 -4.22
CA GLU A 24 6.53 -11.40 -4.33
C GLU A 24 6.49 -12.09 -2.94
N ILE A 25 7.17 -11.52 -1.94
CA ILE A 25 7.08 -12.00 -0.56
C ILE A 25 5.67 -11.77 -0.01
N LEU A 26 5.12 -10.57 -0.18
CA LEU A 26 3.73 -10.28 0.23
C LEU A 26 2.74 -11.20 -0.49
N LYS A 27 2.94 -11.44 -1.79
CA LYS A 27 2.14 -12.38 -2.58
C LYS A 27 2.18 -13.76 -1.98
N THR A 28 3.36 -14.30 -1.69
CA THR A 28 3.51 -15.61 -1.04
C THR A 28 2.79 -15.67 0.31
N GLN A 29 2.84 -14.60 1.10
CA GLN A 29 2.15 -14.51 2.39
C GLN A 29 0.63 -14.48 2.23
N VAL A 30 0.10 -13.69 1.28
CA VAL A 30 -1.34 -13.56 1.02
C VAL A 30 -1.92 -14.83 0.39
N HIS A 31 -1.15 -15.58 -0.40
CA HIS A 31 -1.58 -16.86 -0.99
C HIS A 31 -1.80 -17.97 0.07
N LYS A 32 -1.48 -17.72 1.34
CA LYS A 32 -1.88 -18.60 2.46
C LYS A 32 -3.35 -18.44 2.86
N TRP A 33 -4.04 -17.42 2.38
CA TRP A 33 -5.46 -17.22 2.63
C TRP A 33 -6.31 -18.28 1.94
N PRO A 34 -7.54 -18.54 2.43
CA PRO A 34 -8.45 -19.47 1.77
C PRO A 34 -8.75 -19.04 0.33
N GLU A 35 -8.78 -20.01 -0.59
CA GLU A 35 -9.09 -19.77 -2.02
C GLU A 35 -10.44 -19.07 -2.21
N SER A 36 -11.42 -19.36 -1.34
CA SER A 36 -12.74 -18.71 -1.34
C SER A 36 -12.70 -17.20 -1.07
N VAL A 37 -11.60 -16.70 -0.50
CA VAL A 37 -11.32 -15.27 -0.34
C VAL A 37 -10.55 -14.74 -1.56
N LEU A 38 -9.46 -15.41 -1.95
CA LEU A 38 -8.61 -14.97 -3.08
C LEU A 38 -9.41 -14.82 -4.37
N GLN A 39 -10.33 -15.74 -4.66
CA GLN A 39 -11.17 -15.69 -5.86
C GLN A 39 -12.10 -14.48 -5.91
N LYS A 40 -12.29 -13.75 -4.81
CA LYS A 40 -13.14 -12.55 -4.76
C LYS A 40 -12.38 -11.24 -4.98
N LEU A 41 -11.05 -11.29 -5.04
CA LEU A 41 -10.19 -10.11 -5.12
C LEU A 41 -9.36 -10.13 -6.42
N ASP A 42 -9.07 -8.95 -6.96
CA ASP A 42 -8.02 -8.75 -7.96
C ASP A 42 -6.83 -8.08 -7.26
N LEU A 43 -5.70 -8.78 -7.14
CA LEU A 43 -4.57 -8.36 -6.31
C LEU A 43 -3.34 -8.09 -7.18
N VAL A 44 -2.84 -6.86 -7.15
CA VAL A 44 -1.61 -6.45 -7.86
C VAL A 44 -0.53 -6.13 -6.84
N TYR A 45 0.56 -6.89 -6.84
CA TYR A 45 1.67 -6.73 -5.92
C TYR A 45 2.75 -5.84 -6.51
N LEU A 46 3.11 -4.78 -5.80
CA LEU A 46 4.08 -3.78 -6.25
C LEU A 46 5.31 -3.81 -5.35
N ASP A 47 6.49 -3.82 -5.97
CA ASP A 47 7.76 -3.57 -5.29
C ASP A 47 7.93 -2.07 -5.03
N ALA A 48 8.36 -1.75 -3.81
CA ALA A 48 8.72 -0.40 -3.42
C ALA A 48 9.94 0.11 -4.20
N PRO A 49 10.09 1.44 -4.39
CA PRO A 49 11.08 1.98 -5.33
C PRO A 49 12.51 2.00 -4.77
N PHE A 50 12.70 1.84 -3.46
CA PHE A 50 14.02 1.95 -2.84
C PHE A 50 14.56 0.58 -2.43
N PRO A 51 15.74 0.15 -2.91
CA PRO A 51 16.41 -1.02 -2.37
C PRO A 51 16.64 -0.87 -0.87
N SER A 52 16.54 -1.98 -0.14
CA SER A 52 16.78 -1.96 1.30
C SER A 52 18.20 -1.53 1.65
N GLN A 53 18.33 -0.65 2.64
CA GLN A 53 19.62 -0.11 3.10
C GLN A 53 20.24 -0.92 4.26
N GLY A 54 19.60 -2.00 4.69
CA GLY A 54 20.10 -2.81 5.78
C GLY A 54 19.50 -4.20 5.79
N LYS A 55 19.75 -4.93 6.88
CA LYS A 55 19.31 -6.30 7.03
C LYS A 55 17.78 -6.43 6.99
N SER A 56 17.27 -7.42 6.29
CA SER A 56 15.87 -7.81 6.36
C SER A 56 15.64 -8.89 7.42
N ASP A 57 14.53 -8.77 8.16
CA ASP A 57 14.10 -9.78 9.14
C ASP A 57 13.62 -11.08 8.49
N VAL A 58 13.43 -11.08 7.16
CA VAL A 58 13.06 -12.28 6.40
C VAL A 58 14.23 -12.99 5.73
N GLU A 59 15.46 -12.52 5.93
CA GLU A 59 16.66 -13.19 5.45
C GLU A 59 16.76 -14.62 5.97
N GLY A 60 17.10 -15.56 5.08
CA GLY A 60 17.14 -16.99 5.38
C GLY A 60 15.79 -17.69 5.34
N ILE A 61 14.69 -16.95 5.17
CA ILE A 61 13.34 -17.48 4.91
C ILE A 61 12.92 -17.17 3.47
N PHE A 62 13.18 -15.94 3.01
CA PHE A 62 12.91 -15.49 1.64
C PHE A 62 14.18 -14.92 1.03
N ASP A 63 14.40 -15.16 -0.26
CA ASP A 63 15.55 -14.61 -0.98
C ASP A 63 15.36 -13.13 -1.33
N PRO A 64 16.45 -12.34 -1.43
CA PRO A 64 16.41 -10.96 -1.95
C PRO A 64 15.98 -10.93 -3.44
N PRO A 65 15.61 -9.76 -4.00
CA PRO A 65 15.78 -8.41 -3.47
C PRO A 65 14.72 -7.97 -2.44
N TYR A 66 15.12 -7.03 -1.58
CA TYR A 66 14.25 -6.38 -0.60
C TYR A 66 14.20 -4.89 -0.84
N TYR A 67 13.06 -4.29 -0.53
CA TYR A 67 12.76 -2.90 -0.80
C TYR A 67 12.12 -2.21 0.41
N GLU A 68 12.13 -0.89 0.38
CA GLU A 68 11.56 -0.01 1.38
C GLU A 68 10.71 1.05 0.66
N TRP A 69 9.55 1.37 1.20
CA TRP A 69 8.72 2.43 0.62
C TRP A 69 9.29 3.82 0.90
N PHE A 70 9.79 4.02 2.10
CA PHE A 70 10.50 5.23 2.53
C PHE A 70 11.39 4.85 3.72
N GLN A 71 12.43 5.64 3.98
CA GLN A 71 13.28 5.47 5.16
C GLN A 71 12.77 6.35 6.30
N PHE A 72 13.13 6.02 7.54
CA PHE A 72 12.75 6.80 8.72
C PHE A 72 13.88 6.85 9.74
N ASN A 73 13.91 7.91 10.55
CA ASN A 73 14.80 8.00 11.70
C ASN A 73 14.37 7.01 12.82
N LYS A 74 15.22 6.80 13.83
CA LYS A 74 14.96 5.80 14.89
C LYS A 74 13.65 6.05 15.64
N GLU A 75 13.25 7.30 15.76
CA GLU A 75 12.04 7.75 16.44
C GLU A 75 10.78 7.63 15.55
N PHE A 76 10.94 7.33 14.26
CA PHE A 76 9.89 7.25 13.23
C PHE A 76 9.14 8.58 12.99
N VAL A 77 9.76 9.72 13.28
CA VAL A 77 9.12 11.05 13.14
C VAL A 77 9.61 11.83 11.93
N GLU A 78 10.74 11.43 11.34
CA GLU A 78 11.27 11.99 10.10
C GLU A 78 11.31 10.90 9.04
N TYR A 79 10.84 11.23 7.83
CA TYR A 79 10.82 10.31 6.70
C TYR A 79 11.71 10.84 5.59
N THR A 80 12.51 9.95 4.99
CA THR A 80 13.33 10.23 3.82
C THR A 80 12.74 9.50 2.61
N ASN A 81 12.71 10.19 1.47
CA ASN A 81 12.12 9.71 0.21
C ASN A 81 10.60 9.47 0.24
N PHE A 82 9.88 10.10 1.17
CA PHE A 82 8.44 9.89 1.32
C PHE A 82 7.64 10.47 0.15
N ASP A 83 7.98 11.68 -0.32
CA ASP A 83 7.27 12.31 -1.44
C ASP A 83 7.49 11.54 -2.75
N GLU A 84 8.71 11.04 -2.98
CA GLU A 84 9.06 10.18 -4.10
C GLU A 84 8.30 8.85 -4.05
N CYS A 85 8.11 8.27 -2.86
CA CYS A 85 7.26 7.11 -2.66
C CYS A 85 5.81 7.38 -3.07
N LEU A 86 5.24 8.50 -2.63
CA LEU A 86 3.86 8.88 -2.93
C LEU A 86 3.67 9.07 -4.44
N ALA A 87 4.62 9.77 -5.09
CA ALA A 87 4.63 9.97 -6.54
C ALA A 87 4.74 8.64 -7.30
N TYR A 88 5.60 7.73 -6.86
CA TYR A 88 5.77 6.41 -7.47
C TYR A 88 4.48 5.58 -7.41
N ILE A 89 3.78 5.57 -6.26
CA ILE A 89 2.50 4.88 -6.11
C ILE A 89 1.44 5.52 -7.02
N GLU A 90 1.33 6.86 -7.06
CA GLU A 90 0.39 7.57 -7.93
C GLU A 90 0.63 7.20 -9.40
N ASP A 91 1.88 7.28 -9.87
CA ASP A 91 2.26 6.96 -11.24
C ASP A 91 1.94 5.51 -11.61
N PHE A 92 2.18 4.57 -10.69
CA PHE A 92 1.81 3.17 -10.90
C PHE A 92 0.30 3.01 -11.00
N MET A 93 -0.47 3.67 -10.14
CA MET A 93 -1.93 3.63 -10.13
C MET A 93 -2.53 4.27 -11.39
N ILE A 94 -1.94 5.34 -11.92
CA ILE A 94 -2.35 5.93 -13.21
C ILE A 94 -2.14 4.93 -14.35
N LYS A 95 -0.99 4.26 -14.39
CA LYS A 95 -0.62 3.37 -15.50
C LYS A 95 -1.35 2.03 -15.48
N ASN A 96 -1.70 1.52 -14.30
CA ASN A 96 -2.17 0.14 -14.11
C ASN A 96 -3.56 0.03 -13.45
N GLY A 97 -4.22 1.17 -13.21
CA GLY A 97 -5.53 1.26 -12.60
C GLY A 97 -6.70 0.99 -13.57
N PRO A 98 -7.95 1.20 -13.11
CA PRO A 98 -8.31 1.75 -11.80
C PRO A 98 -8.15 0.73 -10.67
N PHE A 99 -7.70 1.21 -9.51
CA PHE A 99 -7.71 0.45 -8.25
C PHE A 99 -8.87 0.93 -7.38
N ASP A 100 -9.55 0.00 -6.70
CA ASP A 100 -10.61 0.33 -5.75
C ASP A 100 -10.09 0.49 -4.32
N GLY A 101 -8.94 -0.11 -4.03
CA GLY A 101 -8.43 -0.15 -2.68
C GLY A 101 -6.94 -0.44 -2.57
N LEU A 102 -6.47 -0.41 -1.33
CA LEU A 102 -5.12 -0.76 -0.95
C LEU A 102 -5.13 -1.95 0.01
N LEU A 103 -4.20 -2.89 -0.19
CA LEU A 103 -3.87 -3.93 0.78
C LEU A 103 -2.46 -3.67 1.25
N GLY A 104 -2.25 -3.53 2.55
CA GLY A 104 -0.93 -3.23 3.10
C GLY A 104 -0.53 -4.18 4.21
N PHE A 105 0.76 -4.55 4.25
CA PHE A 105 1.39 -5.23 5.38
C PHE A 105 2.47 -4.36 6.02
N SER A 106 2.52 -4.26 7.35
CA SER A 106 3.56 -3.53 8.09
C SER A 106 3.77 -2.09 7.56
N GLN A 107 4.92 -1.74 6.97
CA GLN A 107 5.12 -0.42 6.35
C GLN A 107 4.11 -0.12 5.24
N GLY A 108 3.79 -1.09 4.38
CA GLY A 108 2.72 -0.95 3.39
C GLY A 108 1.34 -0.76 4.02
N ALA A 109 1.12 -1.29 5.24
CA ALA A 109 -0.10 -1.05 6.01
C ALA A 109 -0.17 0.37 6.59
N ILE A 110 0.97 0.93 7.03
CA ILE A 110 1.09 2.34 7.44
C ILE A 110 0.71 3.26 6.27
N LEU A 111 1.28 3.03 5.09
CA LEU A 111 0.91 3.74 3.86
C LEU A 111 -0.58 3.59 3.54
N SER A 112 -1.08 2.36 3.49
CA SER A 112 -2.48 2.08 3.15
C SER A 112 -3.46 2.78 4.09
N ALA A 113 -3.12 2.88 5.37
CA ALA A 113 -3.95 3.55 6.37
C ALA A 113 -3.97 5.08 6.22
N GLY A 114 -2.82 5.72 5.91
CA GLY A 114 -2.74 7.18 5.81
C GLY A 114 -3.06 7.76 4.42
N LEU A 115 -2.86 6.99 3.34
CA LEU A 115 -3.07 7.45 1.96
C LEU A 115 -4.47 8.02 1.68
N PRO A 116 -5.58 7.46 2.21
CA PRO A 116 -6.90 8.05 2.00
C PRO A 116 -7.05 9.47 2.57
N GLY A 117 -6.47 9.75 3.75
CA GLY A 117 -6.49 11.09 4.33
C GLY A 117 -5.58 12.05 3.57
N LEU A 118 -4.37 11.59 3.21
CA LEU A 118 -3.46 12.35 2.33
C LEU A 118 -4.10 12.64 0.97
N GLN A 119 -4.95 11.75 0.45
CA GLN A 119 -5.73 11.99 -0.76
C GLN A 119 -6.83 13.02 -0.54
N ALA A 120 -7.56 12.94 0.58
CA ALA A 120 -8.60 13.89 0.92
C ALA A 120 -8.06 15.32 1.12
N THR A 121 -6.84 15.46 1.62
CA THR A 121 -6.15 16.75 1.82
C THR A 121 -5.32 17.21 0.62
N GLY A 122 -5.35 16.49 -0.50
CA GLY A 122 -4.68 16.88 -1.74
C GLY A 122 -3.15 16.70 -1.73
N VAL A 123 -2.62 15.92 -0.80
CA VAL A 123 -1.18 15.65 -0.66
C VAL A 123 -0.70 14.50 -1.54
N ALA A 124 -1.49 13.43 -1.64
CA ALA A 124 -1.13 12.21 -2.36
C ALA A 124 -2.28 11.73 -3.25
N LEU A 125 -1.99 10.96 -4.31
CA LEU A 125 -3.01 10.27 -5.12
C LEU A 125 -4.10 11.21 -5.68
N THR A 126 -3.74 12.45 -5.96
CA THR A 126 -4.60 13.53 -6.47
C THR A 126 -5.08 13.28 -7.91
N LYS A 127 -4.37 12.43 -8.66
CA LYS A 127 -4.66 12.14 -10.08
C LYS A 127 -5.33 10.78 -10.31
N VAL A 128 -5.71 10.07 -9.25
CA VAL A 128 -6.37 8.76 -9.33
C VAL A 128 -7.72 8.77 -8.63
N PRO A 129 -8.64 7.84 -8.96
CA PRO A 129 -9.91 7.74 -8.26
C PRO A 129 -9.75 7.59 -6.74
N LYS A 130 -10.78 8.01 -5.99
CA LYS A 130 -10.80 7.91 -4.53
C LYS A 130 -10.64 6.45 -4.09
N ILE A 131 -9.77 6.22 -3.11
CA ILE A 131 -9.64 4.92 -2.44
C ILE A 131 -10.96 4.58 -1.72
N LYS A 132 -11.52 3.41 -1.99
CA LYS A 132 -12.81 2.96 -1.42
C LYS A 132 -12.64 1.90 -0.33
N PHE A 133 -11.64 1.05 -0.47
CA PHE A 133 -11.43 -0.10 0.41
C PHE A 133 -9.99 -0.17 0.92
N LEU A 134 -9.83 -0.61 2.16
CA LEU A 134 -8.54 -0.84 2.79
C LEU A 134 -8.50 -2.24 3.41
N ILE A 135 -7.38 -2.92 3.25
CA ILE A 135 -7.03 -4.13 3.98
C ILE A 135 -5.70 -3.86 4.68
N ILE A 136 -5.72 -3.71 6.01
CA ILE A 136 -4.58 -3.28 6.82
C ILE A 136 -4.12 -4.45 7.69
N ILE A 137 -2.88 -4.93 7.50
CA ILE A 137 -2.33 -6.07 8.22
C ILE A 137 -1.08 -5.63 8.98
N GLY A 138 -1.17 -5.55 10.30
CA GLY A 138 -0.03 -5.20 11.16
C GLY A 138 0.49 -3.77 10.94
N GLY A 139 -0.41 -2.81 10.69
CA GLY A 139 -0.05 -1.40 10.49
C GLY A 139 0.06 -0.58 11.78
N ALA A 140 0.50 0.66 11.62
CA ALA A 140 0.55 1.69 12.65
C ALA A 140 0.19 3.05 12.02
N MET A 141 -0.02 4.07 12.85
CA MET A 141 -0.18 5.45 12.37
C MET A 141 1.18 6.06 12.02
N PHE A 142 1.20 6.96 11.04
CA PHE A 142 2.34 7.86 10.85
C PHE A 142 2.61 8.65 12.15
N LYS A 143 3.87 8.74 12.57
CA LYS A 143 4.27 9.51 13.77
C LYS A 143 4.84 10.89 13.45
N SER A 144 5.29 11.12 12.22
CA SER A 144 5.67 12.47 11.77
C SER A 144 4.47 13.42 11.90
N PRO A 145 4.54 14.48 12.73
CA PRO A 145 3.39 15.36 12.96
C PRO A 145 2.85 15.98 11.67
N SER A 146 3.74 16.42 10.77
CA SER A 146 3.38 17.06 9.50
C SER A 146 2.68 16.13 8.50
N VAL A 147 2.90 14.81 8.62
CA VAL A 147 2.22 13.79 7.82
C VAL A 147 0.94 13.33 8.52
N ALA A 148 1.00 13.11 9.83
CA ALA A 148 -0.12 12.63 10.64
C ALA A 148 -1.30 13.61 10.61
N GLU A 149 -1.04 14.92 10.76
CA GLU A 149 -2.06 15.96 10.67
C GLU A 149 -2.83 15.86 9.34
N LYS A 150 -2.12 15.79 8.20
CA LYS A 150 -2.76 15.71 6.88
C LYS A 150 -3.41 14.36 6.58
N ALA A 151 -2.95 13.29 7.24
CA ALA A 151 -3.44 11.93 7.01
C ALA A 151 -4.64 11.58 7.90
N TYR A 152 -4.80 12.20 9.07
CA TYR A 152 -5.77 11.77 10.08
C TYR A 152 -6.64 12.91 10.62
N ASP A 153 -6.18 14.16 10.60
CA ASP A 153 -7.01 15.28 11.02
C ASP A 153 -7.99 15.58 9.89
N SER A 154 -9.27 15.41 10.20
CA SER A 154 -10.33 15.71 9.25
C SER A 154 -10.42 17.23 9.12
N PRO A 155 -10.56 17.81 7.91
CA PRO A 155 -11.20 19.11 7.82
C PRO A 155 -12.64 18.92 8.35
N ASP A 156 -13.01 19.72 9.36
CA ASP A 156 -14.37 19.80 9.89
C ASP A 156 -15.43 20.01 8.79
#